data_AF-A0A7L4QGM1-F1
#
_entry.id   AF-A0A7L4QGM1-F1
#
_cell.length_a   1.000
_cell.length_b   1.000
_cell.length_c   1.000
_cell.angle_alpha   90.00
_cell.angle_beta   90.00
_cell.angle_gamma   90.00
#
_symmetry.space_group_name_H-M   'P 1'
#
loop_
_entity.id
_entity.type
_entity.pdbx_description
1 polymer ?
#
loop_
_entity_poly.entity_id
_entity_poly.type
_entity_poly.pdbx_seq_one_letter_code
_entity_poly.pdbx_strand_id
1 'polypeptide(L)'
;MDLSVIRDYFEGENKKSLTKKEVIESRRNFFLSIKDEFITTDDGSLSLKFQDTMHSYIGALKERLYAYSIPSKISERERLLDICSGFSYNALYALYHNPKLKIDMAEKYWEISAIPLIIPLPENYSFLTPSFERIKGSIEYRLSQMGLINNLAYENDPDINLH
;
A
#
# COMPACT_ATOMS: atom_id res chain seq x y z
N MET A 1 -8.17 14.43 -0.90
CA MET A 1 -7.69 14.07 -2.25
C MET A 1 -8.86 13.54 -3.08
N ASP A 2 -9.03 14.04 -4.31
CA ASP A 2 -9.92 13.41 -5.29
C ASP A 2 -9.25 12.14 -5.84
N LEU A 3 -9.94 11.00 -5.79
CA LEU A 3 -9.40 9.71 -6.26
C LEU A 3 -9.20 9.68 -7.77
N SER A 4 -9.87 10.57 -8.52
CA SER A 4 -9.64 10.73 -9.97
C SER A 4 -8.17 10.99 -10.30
N VAL A 5 -7.43 11.69 -9.44
CA VAL A 5 -6.00 12.00 -9.64
C VAL A 5 -5.16 10.72 -9.72
N ILE A 6 -5.48 9.71 -8.91
CA ILE A 6 -4.80 8.41 -8.94
C ILE A 6 -5.17 7.65 -10.21
N ARG A 7 -6.46 7.65 -10.56
CA ARG A 7 -6.98 7.00 -11.77
C ARG A 7 -6.31 7.57 -13.03
N ASP A 8 -6.33 8.88 -13.19
CA ASP A 8 -5.76 9.57 -14.36
C ASP A 8 -4.27 9.28 -14.52
N TYR A 9 -3.53 9.20 -13.40
CA TYR A 9 -2.12 8.82 -13.43
C TYR A 9 -1.91 7.41 -13.98
N PHE A 10 -2.62 6.39 -13.47
CA PHE A 10 -2.46 5.02 -13.93
C PHE A 10 -2.97 4.83 -15.38
N GLU A 11 -4.06 5.50 -15.78
CA GLU A 11 -4.50 5.54 -17.18
C GLU A 11 -3.44 6.15 -18.12
N GLY A 12 -2.72 7.18 -17.65
CA GLY A 12 -1.59 7.78 -18.35
C GLY A 12 -0.36 6.86 -18.42
N GLU A 13 -0.03 6.20 -17.30
CA GLU A 13 1.06 5.21 -17.21
C GLU A 13 0.80 4.04 -18.18
N ASN A 14 -0.44 3.56 -18.27
CA ASN A 14 -0.87 2.43 -19.10
C ASN A 14 -0.70 2.65 -20.62
N LYS A 15 -0.59 3.90 -21.07
CA LYS A 15 -0.33 4.25 -22.49
C LYS A 15 1.14 4.09 -22.87
N LYS A 16 2.00 3.77 -21.90
CA LYS A 16 3.44 3.60 -22.06
C LYS A 16 3.81 2.14 -21.80
N SER A 17 4.86 1.68 -22.46
CA SER A 17 5.53 0.40 -22.14
C SER A 17 6.80 0.71 -21.37
N LEU A 18 6.76 0.60 -20.05
CA LEU A 18 7.85 0.99 -19.15
C LEU A 18 8.61 -0.22 -18.64
N THR A 19 9.93 -0.09 -18.51
CA THR A 19 10.74 -1.03 -17.72
C THR A 19 10.44 -0.89 -16.23
N LYS A 20 10.74 -1.91 -15.43
CA LYS A 20 10.61 -1.88 -13.96
C LYS A 20 11.22 -0.62 -13.33
N LYS A 21 12.40 -0.21 -13.80
CA LYS A 21 13.07 1.00 -13.30
C LYS A 21 12.27 2.27 -13.61
N GLU A 22 11.76 2.40 -14.83
CA GLU A 22 10.97 3.54 -15.27
C GLU A 22 9.60 3.60 -14.56
N VAL A 23 8.99 2.46 -14.24
CA VAL A 23 7.76 2.39 -13.42
C VAL A 23 8.01 3.00 -12.05
N ILE A 24 9.05 2.54 -11.35
CA ILE A 24 9.39 3.03 -10.00
C ILE A 24 9.69 4.53 -10.04
N GLU A 25 10.44 4.99 -11.04
CA GLU A 25 10.75 6.41 -11.21
C GLU A 25 9.51 7.26 -11.53
N SER A 26 8.65 6.80 -12.45
CA SER A 26 7.40 7.47 -12.80
C SER A 26 6.48 7.63 -11.58
N ARG A 27 6.29 6.56 -10.81
CA ARG A 27 5.43 6.55 -9.61
C ARG A 27 5.98 7.42 -8.50
N ARG A 28 7.31 7.42 -8.30
CA ARG A 28 7.97 8.33 -7.37
C ARG A 28 7.77 9.79 -7.78
N ASN A 29 7.97 10.12 -9.05
CA ASN A 29 7.79 11.48 -9.57
C ASN A 29 6.35 11.94 -9.43
N PHE A 30 5.39 11.05 -9.69
CA PHE A 30 3.98 11.32 -9.45
C PHE A 30 3.69 11.57 -7.97
N PHE A 31 4.15 10.72 -7.06
CA PHE A 31 4.00 10.96 -5.63
C PHE A 31 4.54 12.33 -5.22
N LEU A 32 5.73 12.72 -5.69
CA LEU A 32 6.30 14.04 -5.40
C LEU A 32 5.42 15.20 -5.89
N SER A 33 4.67 15.00 -6.98
CA SER A 33 3.75 15.99 -7.53
C SER A 33 2.44 16.14 -6.74
N ILE A 34 2.02 15.09 -6.01
CA ILE A 34 0.79 15.07 -5.23
C ILE A 34 1.02 14.95 -3.72
N LYS A 35 2.28 15.08 -3.25
CA LYS A 35 2.65 14.83 -1.84
C LYS A 35 1.85 15.68 -0.85
N ASP A 36 1.43 16.88 -1.25
CA ASP A 36 0.70 17.82 -0.39
C ASP A 36 -0.79 17.44 -0.22
N GLU A 37 -1.27 16.44 -0.97
CA GLU A 37 -2.58 15.80 -0.78
C GLU A 37 -2.60 14.79 0.38
N PHE A 38 -1.41 14.43 0.89
CA PHE A 38 -1.24 13.51 2.01
C PHE A 38 -0.97 14.28 3.30
N ILE A 39 -1.32 13.64 4.42
CA ILE A 39 -0.97 14.07 5.76
C ILE A 39 0.18 13.20 6.24
N THR A 40 1.27 13.82 6.66
CA THR A 40 2.34 13.13 7.40
C THR A 40 1.95 13.05 8.86
N THR A 41 1.89 11.84 9.42
CA THR A 41 1.63 11.60 10.85
C THR A 41 2.91 11.75 11.67
N ASP A 42 2.80 11.78 13.00
CA ASP A 42 3.93 12.03 13.92
C ASP A 42 5.07 11.00 13.78
N ASP A 43 4.76 9.77 13.36
CA ASP A 43 5.76 8.72 13.08
C ASP A 43 6.39 8.80 11.68
N GLY A 44 6.02 9.80 10.88
CA GLY A 44 6.49 10.01 9.51
C GLY A 44 5.73 9.24 8.44
N SER A 45 4.77 8.37 8.81
CA SER A 45 3.94 7.67 7.84
C SER A 45 2.89 8.58 7.21
N LEU A 46 2.36 8.17 6.06
CA LEU A 46 1.43 8.98 5.27
C LEU A 46 0.00 8.52 5.49
N SER A 47 -0.93 9.47 5.43
CA SER A 47 -2.36 9.23 5.48
C SER A 47 -3.08 10.07 4.44
N LEU A 48 -4.28 9.65 4.02
CA LEU A 48 -5.12 10.47 3.14
C LEU A 48 -5.84 11.55 3.94
N LYS A 49 -5.88 12.76 3.35
CA LYS A 49 -6.79 13.82 3.76
C LYS A 49 -8.20 13.51 3.24
N PHE A 50 -9.05 12.93 4.08
CA PHE A 50 -10.50 12.81 3.87
C PHE A 50 -11.25 13.80 4.80
N GLN A 51 -12.59 13.79 4.79
CA GLN A 51 -13.40 14.64 5.70
C GLN A 51 -13.00 14.43 7.18
N ASP A 52 -12.55 13.21 7.53
CA ASP A 52 -11.74 12.87 8.71
C ASP A 52 -10.43 12.21 8.25
N THR A 53 -9.36 12.23 9.06
CA THR A 53 -8.10 11.57 8.70
C THR A 53 -8.24 10.05 8.75
N MET A 54 -7.74 9.32 7.73
CA MET A 54 -7.84 7.83 7.70
C MET A 54 -7.04 7.15 8.84
N HIS A 55 -6.09 7.86 9.42
CA HIS A 55 -5.24 7.38 10.51
C HIS A 55 -5.14 8.46 11.58
N SER A 56 -4.82 8.05 12.80
CA SER A 56 -4.51 8.98 13.89
C SER A 56 -3.28 9.83 13.56
N TYR A 57 -3.28 11.09 13.99
CA TYR A 57 -2.12 11.97 13.92
C TYR A 57 -0.89 11.40 14.69
N ILE A 58 -1.12 10.52 15.68
CA ILE A 58 -0.10 9.87 16.51
C ILE A 58 0.87 8.99 15.68
N GLY A 59 0.46 8.53 14.49
CA GLY A 59 1.29 7.69 13.62
C GLY A 59 0.50 6.55 13.02
N ALA A 60 0.34 6.51 11.69
CA ALA A 60 -0.44 5.45 11.04
C ALA A 60 0.20 4.07 11.28
N LEU A 61 1.51 3.95 11.05
CA LEU A 61 2.26 2.70 11.22
C LEU A 61 2.35 2.30 12.70
N LYS A 62 2.66 3.24 13.59
CA LYS A 62 2.72 2.99 15.04
C LYS A 62 1.37 2.50 15.57
N GLU A 63 0.28 3.14 15.18
CA GLU A 63 -1.07 2.73 15.58
C GLU A 63 -1.37 1.30 15.11
N ARG A 64 -1.06 0.96 13.85
CA ARG A 64 -1.31 -0.39 13.32
C ARG A 64 -0.60 -1.50 14.11
N LEU A 65 0.63 -1.24 14.56
CA LEU A 65 1.38 -2.17 15.39
C LEU A 65 0.68 -2.42 16.73
N TYR A 66 0.41 -1.37 17.49
CA TYR A 66 -0.06 -1.48 18.89
C TYR A 66 -1.55 -1.76 19.02
N ALA A 67 -2.37 -1.33 18.06
CA ALA A 67 -3.82 -1.53 18.10
C ALA A 67 -4.25 -2.86 17.46
N TYR A 68 -3.50 -3.39 16.48
CA TYR A 68 -3.94 -4.56 15.70
C TYR A 68 -2.93 -5.71 15.73
N SER A 69 -1.67 -5.46 15.35
CA SER A 69 -0.71 -6.55 15.14
C SER A 69 -0.32 -7.26 16.44
N ILE A 70 0.00 -6.50 17.50
CA ILE A 70 0.31 -7.07 18.82
C ILE A 70 -0.94 -7.71 19.46
N PRO A 71 -2.10 -7.03 19.57
CA PRO A 71 -3.26 -7.61 20.25
C PRO A 71 -3.83 -8.85 19.55
N SER A 72 -3.72 -8.95 18.23
CA SER A 72 -4.20 -10.12 17.47
C SER A 72 -3.29 -11.35 17.64
N LYS A 73 -2.09 -11.19 18.20
CA LYS A 73 -1.02 -12.21 18.23
C LYS A 73 -0.71 -12.72 16.83
N ILE A 74 -0.49 -11.79 15.89
CA ILE A 74 -0.43 -12.12 14.45
C ILE A 74 0.68 -13.13 14.09
N SER A 75 1.76 -13.18 14.88
CA SER A 75 2.84 -14.17 14.77
C SER A 75 2.38 -15.62 14.97
N GLU A 76 1.24 -15.84 15.61
CA GLU A 76 0.66 -17.17 15.90
C GLU A 76 -0.48 -17.54 14.93
N ARG A 77 -0.80 -16.68 13.96
CA ARG A 77 -1.94 -16.86 13.04
C ARG A 77 -1.49 -17.42 11.70
N GLU A 78 -2.37 -18.16 11.03
CA GLU A 78 -2.14 -18.60 9.64
C GLU A 78 -2.69 -17.59 8.62
N ARG A 79 -3.80 -16.93 8.96
CA ARG A 79 -4.55 -16.07 8.04
C ARG A 79 -4.90 -14.72 8.65
N LEU A 80 -4.97 -13.70 7.81
CA LEU A 80 -5.48 -12.36 8.10
C LEU A 80 -6.50 -11.94 7.03
N LEU A 81 -7.65 -11.44 7.47
CA LEU A 81 -8.59 -10.69 6.64
C LEU A 81 -8.45 -9.20 6.98
N ASP A 82 -7.90 -8.41 6.07
CA ASP A 82 -7.68 -6.96 6.20
C ASP A 82 -8.80 -6.20 5.46
N ILE A 83 -9.85 -5.83 6.21
CA ILE A 83 -11.03 -5.15 5.68
C ILE A 83 -10.77 -3.65 5.65
N CYS A 84 -11.10 -2.99 4.54
CA CYS A 84 -10.74 -1.60 4.28
C CYS A 84 -9.22 -1.43 4.34
N SER A 85 -8.52 -2.26 3.55
CA SER A 85 -7.06 -2.38 3.64
C SER A 85 -6.34 -1.05 3.42
N GLY A 86 -6.96 -0.10 2.71
CA GLY A 86 -6.42 1.25 2.59
C GLY A 86 -5.02 1.24 1.98
N PHE A 87 -4.03 1.72 2.75
CA PHE A 87 -2.61 1.72 2.36
C PHE A 87 -1.87 0.41 2.69
N SER A 88 -2.61 -0.61 3.12
CA SER A 88 -2.12 -1.93 3.52
C SER A 88 -1.15 -1.90 4.71
N TYR A 89 -1.21 -0.87 5.56
CA TYR A 89 -0.34 -0.76 6.74
C TYR A 89 -0.63 -1.83 7.81
N ASN A 90 -1.87 -2.32 7.90
CA ASN A 90 -2.20 -3.49 8.71
C ASN A 90 -1.48 -4.74 8.19
N ALA A 91 -1.71 -5.08 6.91
CA ALA A 91 -1.05 -6.19 6.24
C ALA A 91 0.49 -6.08 6.32
N LEU A 92 1.04 -4.86 6.19
CA LEU A 92 2.48 -4.61 6.25
C LEU A 92 3.10 -5.07 7.57
N TYR A 93 2.51 -4.64 8.69
CA TYR A 93 3.00 -5.02 10.00
C TYR A 93 2.74 -6.49 10.31
N ALA A 94 1.57 -6.99 9.92
CA ALA A 94 1.22 -8.39 10.06
C ALA A 94 2.25 -9.30 9.36
N LEU A 95 2.61 -8.95 8.12
CA LEU A 95 3.57 -9.70 7.31
C LEU A 95 5.00 -9.59 7.85
N TYR A 96 5.40 -8.43 8.38
CA TYR A 96 6.69 -8.27 9.05
C TYR A 96 6.83 -9.21 10.26
N HIS A 97 5.79 -9.32 11.08
CA HIS A 97 5.80 -10.21 12.25
C HIS A 97 5.57 -11.68 11.90
N ASN A 98 4.93 -11.95 10.77
CA ASN A 98 4.67 -13.30 10.28
C ASN A 98 4.85 -13.38 8.76
N PRO A 99 6.08 -13.62 8.26
CA PRO A 99 6.35 -13.64 6.83
C PRO A 99 5.62 -14.74 6.04
N LYS A 100 5.03 -15.74 6.72
CA LYS A 100 4.29 -16.85 6.11
C LYS A 100 2.76 -16.66 6.19
N LEU A 101 2.31 -15.51 6.68
CA LEU A 101 0.90 -15.20 6.85
C LEU A 101 0.21 -15.12 5.49
N LYS A 102 -0.94 -15.80 5.38
CA LYS A 102 -1.83 -15.64 4.23
C LYS A 102 -2.76 -14.46 4.47
N ILE A 103 -2.84 -13.53 3.53
CA ILE A 103 -3.54 -12.27 3.73
C ILE A 103 -4.58 -12.11 2.62
N ASP A 104 -5.83 -11.87 3.02
CA ASP A 104 -6.89 -11.40 2.14
C ASP A 104 -7.17 -9.93 2.46
N MET A 105 -6.84 -9.04 1.54
CA MET A 105 -7.10 -7.60 1.62
C MET A 105 -8.38 -7.29 0.85
N ALA A 106 -9.30 -6.55 1.46
CA ALA A 106 -10.53 -6.09 0.82
C ALA A 106 -10.59 -4.57 0.84
N GLU A 107 -10.72 -3.96 -0.33
CA GLU A 107 -10.83 -2.51 -0.48
C GLU A 107 -11.88 -2.17 -1.55
N LYS A 108 -12.74 -1.21 -1.24
CA LYS A 108 -13.83 -0.82 -2.13
C LYS A 108 -13.33 -0.04 -3.34
N TYR A 109 -12.32 0.80 -3.13
CA TYR A 109 -11.80 1.70 -4.16
C TYR A 109 -10.41 1.24 -4.60
N TRP A 110 -10.29 0.72 -5.82
CA TRP A 110 -9.02 0.25 -6.35
C TRP A 110 -7.96 1.35 -6.38
N GLU A 111 -8.38 2.62 -6.52
CA GLU A 111 -7.49 3.78 -6.47
C GLU A 111 -6.79 3.87 -5.11
N ILE A 112 -7.49 3.55 -4.02
CA ILE A 112 -6.90 3.51 -2.68
C ILE A 112 -5.91 2.35 -2.58
N SER A 113 -6.26 1.17 -3.11
CA SER A 113 -5.35 0.03 -3.18
C SER A 113 -4.10 0.31 -4.00
N ALA A 114 -4.15 1.25 -4.96
CA ALA A 114 -3.01 1.62 -5.79
C ALA A 114 -2.04 2.59 -5.09
N ILE A 115 -2.45 3.26 -4.01
CA ILE A 115 -1.60 4.23 -3.28
C ILE A 115 -0.30 3.62 -2.74
N PRO A 116 -0.28 2.40 -2.15
CA PRO A 116 0.95 1.70 -1.79
C PRO A 116 2.00 1.64 -2.90
N LEU A 117 1.60 1.63 -4.17
CA LEU A 117 2.50 1.55 -5.31
C LEU A 117 3.28 2.85 -5.56
N ILE A 118 2.79 3.99 -5.05
CA ILE A 118 3.37 5.32 -5.30
C ILE A 118 4.03 5.91 -4.05
N ILE A 119 3.55 5.56 -2.85
CA ILE A 119 4.08 6.15 -1.61
C ILE A 119 5.39 5.50 -1.15
N PRO A 120 6.32 6.28 -0.56
CA PRO A 120 7.47 5.76 0.14
C PRO A 120 7.10 5.32 1.57
N LEU A 121 7.92 4.44 2.16
CA LEU A 121 7.98 4.32 3.61
C LEU A 121 8.90 5.41 4.17
N PRO A 122 8.59 5.97 5.35
CA PRO A 122 9.54 6.84 6.04
C PRO A 122 10.80 6.07 6.46
N GLU A 123 11.95 6.76 6.53
CA GLU A 123 13.28 6.14 6.68
C GLU A 123 13.41 5.27 7.94
N ASN A 124 12.83 5.72 9.05
CA ASN A 124 12.75 4.99 10.32
C ASN A 124 11.93 3.69 10.24
N TYR A 125 11.19 3.46 9.16
CA TYR A 125 10.44 2.23 8.88
C TYR A 125 10.99 1.45 7.69
N SER A 126 12.19 1.78 7.20
CA SER A 126 12.85 1.08 6.09
C SER A 126 13.01 -0.43 6.30
N PHE A 127 13.05 -0.90 7.55
CA PHE A 127 13.06 -2.33 7.90
C PHE A 127 11.80 -3.09 7.46
N LEU A 128 10.69 -2.39 7.18
CA LEU A 128 9.44 -2.97 6.64
C LEU A 128 9.46 -3.13 5.11
N THR A 129 10.47 -2.61 4.42
CA THR A 129 10.53 -2.58 2.94
C THR A 129 10.30 -3.96 2.30
N PRO A 130 10.94 -5.07 2.75
CA PRO A 130 10.72 -6.38 2.12
C PRO A 130 9.26 -6.83 2.17
N SER A 131 8.58 -6.58 3.29
CA SER A 131 7.14 -6.88 3.42
C SER A 131 6.29 -5.98 2.54
N PHE A 132 6.67 -4.70 2.39
CA PHE A 132 5.90 -3.78 1.57
C PHE A 132 6.03 -4.08 0.09
N GLU A 133 7.20 -4.52 -0.39
CA GLU A 133 7.38 -4.94 -1.78
C GLU A 133 6.51 -6.15 -2.14
N ARG A 134 6.36 -7.13 -1.24
CA ARG A 134 5.45 -8.27 -1.42
C ARG A 134 3.99 -7.82 -1.56
N ILE A 135 3.56 -6.88 -0.70
CA ILE A 135 2.23 -6.28 -0.78
C ILE A 135 2.04 -5.53 -2.10
N LYS A 136 3.02 -4.71 -2.51
CA LYS A 136 2.97 -3.97 -3.77
C LYS A 136 2.86 -4.91 -4.98
N GLY A 137 3.60 -6.01 -5.01
CA GLY A 137 3.50 -7.01 -6.08
C GLY A 137 2.15 -7.69 -6.17
N SER A 138 1.52 -7.95 -5.01
CA SER A 138 0.19 -8.56 -4.95
C SER A 138 -0.92 -7.61 -5.39
N ILE A 139 -0.79 -6.34 -4.99
CA ILE A 139 -1.65 -5.25 -5.50
C ILE A 139 -1.49 -5.11 -7.00
N GLU A 140 -0.25 -5.03 -7.49
CA GLU A 140 0.03 -4.88 -8.92
C GLU A 140 -0.58 -6.02 -9.74
N TYR A 141 -0.35 -7.24 -9.30
CA TYR A 141 -0.87 -8.44 -9.93
C TYR A 141 -2.40 -8.36 -10.03
N ARG A 142 -3.09 -8.10 -8.92
CA ARG A 142 -4.56 -8.00 -8.92
C ARG A 142 -5.07 -6.90 -9.82
N LEU A 143 -4.54 -5.68 -9.70
CA LEU A 143 -4.98 -4.54 -10.51
C LEU A 143 -4.70 -4.77 -12.00
N SER A 144 -3.64 -5.50 -12.33
CA SER A 144 -3.34 -5.91 -13.69
C SER A 144 -4.33 -6.94 -14.23
N GLN A 145 -4.72 -7.93 -13.43
CA GLN A 145 -5.78 -8.88 -13.81
C GLN A 145 -7.13 -8.18 -14.06
N MET A 146 -7.37 -7.04 -13.41
CA MET A 146 -8.57 -6.22 -13.62
C MET A 146 -8.46 -5.28 -14.84
N GLY A 147 -7.30 -5.22 -15.51
CA GLY A 147 -7.04 -4.30 -16.62
C GLY A 147 -6.85 -2.83 -16.20
N LEU A 148 -6.62 -2.58 -14.91
CA LEU A 148 -6.47 -1.23 -14.36
C LEU A 148 -5.02 -0.73 -14.42
N ILE A 149 -4.04 -1.63 -14.40
CA ILE A 149 -2.62 -1.29 -14.60
C ILE A 149 -1.95 -2.28 -15.56
N ASN A 150 -1.02 -1.78 -16.37
CA ASN A 150 -0.29 -2.59 -17.36
C ASN A 150 1.20 -2.75 -17.03
N ASN A 151 1.80 -1.79 -16.33
CA ASN A 151 3.23 -1.81 -16.05
C ASN A 151 3.46 -2.32 -14.61
N LEU A 152 4.25 -3.39 -14.48
CA LEU A 152 4.52 -4.07 -13.20
C LEU A 152 5.99 -3.90 -12.82
N ALA A 153 6.25 -3.62 -11.56
CA ALA A 153 7.59 -3.46 -11.00
C ALA A 153 7.92 -4.48 -9.91
N TYR A 154 6.93 -5.13 -9.32
CA TYR A 154 7.08 -6.00 -8.17
C TYR A 154 6.63 -7.43 -8.50
N GLU A 155 7.18 -8.40 -7.78
CA GLU A 155 6.82 -9.81 -7.95
C GLU A 155 5.58 -10.14 -7.13
N ASN A 156 4.62 -10.84 -7.75
CA ASN A 156 3.41 -11.28 -7.06
C ASN A 156 3.73 -12.26 -5.93
N ASP A 157 3.07 -12.10 -4.78
CA ASP A 157 3.09 -13.08 -3.71
C ASP A 157 1.74 -13.82 -3.67
N PRO A 158 1.70 -15.13 -3.97
CA PRO A 158 0.44 -15.87 -4.03
C PRO A 158 -0.25 -16.04 -2.66
N ASP A 159 0.45 -15.79 -1.55
CA ASP A 159 -0.15 -15.84 -0.21
C ASP A 159 -0.87 -14.52 0.16
N ILE A 160 -0.79 -13.48 -0.67
CA ILE A 160 -1.43 -12.18 -0.45
C ILE A 160 -2.40 -11.89 -1.59
N ASN A 161 -3.67 -11.75 -1.28
CA ASN A 161 -4.72 -11.52 -2.26
C ASN A 161 -5.41 -10.19 -2.00
N LEU A 162 -5.59 -9.38 -3.04
CA LEU A 162 -6.46 -8.21 -3.02
C LEU A 162 -7.79 -8.59 -3.70
N HIS A 163 -8.91 -8.30 -3.04
CA HIS A 163 -10.25 -8.61 -3.51
C HIS A 163 -10.95 -7.40 -4.11
#